data_AF-A0A1W9MTX7-F1
#
_entry.id   AF-A0A1W9MTX7-F1
#
_cell.length_a   1.000
_cell.length_b   1.000
_cell.length_c   1.000
_cell.angle_alpha   90.00
_cell.angle_beta   90.00
_cell.angle_gamma   90.00
#
_symmetry.space_group_name_H-M   'P 1'
#
loop_
_entity.id
_entity.type
_entity.pdbx_description
1 polymer ?
#
loop_
_entity_poly.entity_id
_entity_poly.type
_entity_poly.pdbx_seq_one_letter_code
_entity_poly.pdbx_strand_id
1 'polypeptide(L)'
;MVAKRLRDIGMLPRCNHLVDLAAQFREHSYIFEMKSITQDNARSQIRSGLSQLYEYRYLQNIPDAILVLVVEIPLPNDIQWMSEYLEKDRRVRLLWDGNNELFASQETIREMQFLWG
;
A
#
# COMPACT_ATOMS: atom_id res chain seq x y z
N MET A 1 3.38 11.24 -1.52
CA MET A 1 2.09 11.89 -1.83
C MET A 1 0.88 11.24 -1.17
N VAL A 2 0.82 9.90 -1.05
CA VAL A 2 -0.32 9.14 -0.51
C VAL A 2 -0.75 9.62 0.88
N ALA A 3 0.19 9.80 1.82
CA ALA A 3 -0.13 10.30 3.15
C ALA A 3 -0.76 11.71 3.15
N LYS A 4 -0.42 12.56 2.17
CA LYS A 4 -1.03 13.88 2.00
C LYS A 4 -2.45 13.75 1.45
N ARG A 5 -2.64 12.98 0.36
CA ARG A 5 -3.96 12.72 -0.24
C ARG A 5 -4.95 12.15 0.78
N LEU A 6 -4.50 11.21 1.62
CA LEU A 6 -5.31 10.63 2.69
C LEU A 6 -5.73 11.66 3.75
N ARG A 7 -4.85 12.60 4.12
CA ARG A 7 -5.20 13.72 5.01
C ARG A 7 -6.19 14.68 4.36
N ASP A 8 -6.00 14.98 3.08
CA ASP A 8 -6.83 15.94 2.34
C ASP A 8 -8.29 15.46 2.21
N ILE A 9 -8.53 14.15 2.20
CA ILE A 9 -9.88 13.55 2.21
C ILE A 9 -10.43 13.27 3.62
N GLY A 10 -9.78 13.79 4.67
CA GLY A 10 -10.24 13.69 6.05
C GLY A 10 -10.01 12.32 6.70
N MET A 11 -9.21 11.42 6.12
CA MET A 11 -8.77 10.23 6.84
C MET A 11 -7.76 10.65 7.89
N LEU A 12 -7.97 10.24 9.15
CA LEU A 12 -7.04 10.47 10.24
C LEU A 12 -5.92 9.43 10.17
N PRO A 13 -4.68 9.80 9.77
CA PRO A 13 -3.54 8.91 9.81
C PRO A 13 -3.31 8.48 11.26
N ARG A 14 -3.49 7.19 11.57
CA ARG A 14 -2.90 6.65 12.81
C ARG A 14 -1.53 6.13 12.45
N CYS A 15 -0.54 7.01 12.56
CA CYS A 15 0.86 6.63 12.55
C CYS A 15 1.24 6.23 13.99
N ASN A 16 1.78 5.04 14.18
CA ASN A 16 2.43 4.64 15.42
C ASN A 16 3.72 3.87 15.09
N HIS A 17 4.52 3.53 16.09
CA HIS A 17 5.79 2.80 15.87
C HIS A 17 5.60 1.41 15.22
N LEU A 18 4.36 0.95 15.08
CA LEU A 18 3.99 -0.38 14.58
C LEU A 18 3.28 -0.34 13.22
N VAL A 19 2.88 0.81 12.69
CA VAL A 19 2.15 0.92 11.41
C VAL A 19 2.50 2.26 10.76
N ASP A 20 3.02 2.20 9.53
CA ASP A 20 3.34 3.41 8.77
C ASP A 20 2.11 4.31 8.61
N LEU A 21 0.96 3.70 8.29
CA LEU A 21 -0.31 4.41 8.17
C LEU A 21 -1.53 3.46 8.23
N ALA A 22 -2.34 3.57 9.28
CA ALA A 22 -3.69 3.02 9.31
C ALA A 22 -4.72 4.12 9.08
N ALA A 23 -5.73 3.85 8.26
CA ALA A 23 -6.71 4.86 7.89
C ALA A 23 -8.09 4.22 7.64
N GLN A 24 -9.15 4.87 8.13
CA GLN A 24 -10.53 4.45 7.90
C GLN A 24 -11.19 5.41 6.92
N PHE A 25 -11.79 4.87 5.86
CA PHE A 25 -12.56 5.65 4.89
C PHE A 25 -13.87 4.94 4.59
N ARG A 26 -14.97 5.63 4.88
CA ARG A 26 -16.33 5.06 4.87
C ARG A 26 -16.36 3.80 5.76
N GLU A 27 -16.84 2.69 5.22
CA GLU A 27 -16.98 1.41 5.93
C GLU A 27 -15.73 0.51 5.83
N HIS A 28 -14.67 0.95 5.15
CA HIS A 28 -13.46 0.16 4.95
C HIS A 28 -12.28 0.69 5.78
N SER A 29 -11.51 -0.26 6.32
CA SER A 29 -10.22 0.00 6.94
C SER A 29 -9.10 -0.32 5.96
N TYR A 30 -8.09 0.54 5.94
CA TYR A 30 -6.89 0.38 5.13
C TYR A 30 -5.66 0.37 6.03
N ILE A 31 -4.72 -0.53 5.73
CA ILE A 31 -3.39 -0.54 6.34
C ILE A 31 -2.39 -0.37 5.21
N PHE A 32 -1.57 0.67 5.32
CA PHE A 32 -0.55 0.98 4.35
C PHE A 32 0.83 0.72 4.94
N GLU A 33 1.72 0.17 4.12
CA GLU A 33 3.15 0.03 4.39
C GLU A 33 3.92 0.70 3.26
N MET A 34 4.83 1.60 3.62
CA MET A 34 5.60 2.41 2.68
C MET A 34 7.01 1.83 2.54
N LYS A 35 7.42 1.49 1.33
CA LYS A 35 8.75 0.94 1.05
C LYS A 35 9.52 1.78 0.04
N SER A 36 10.65 2.29 0.48
CA SER A 36 11.70 2.77 -0.42
C SER A 36 12.41 1.58 -1.05
N ILE A 37 12.41 1.53 -2.37
CA ILE A 37 12.96 0.40 -3.14
C ILE A 37 13.97 0.88 -4.17
N THR A 38 14.93 0.03 -4.46
CA THR A 38 15.94 0.19 -5.52
C THR A 38 15.96 -1.08 -6.36
N GLN A 39 16.68 -1.06 -7.48
CA GLN A 39 16.87 -2.25 -8.31
C GLN A 39 17.41 -3.44 -7.50
N ASP A 40 18.33 -3.18 -6.55
CA ASP A 40 19.02 -4.22 -5.81
C ASP A 40 18.22 -4.78 -4.63
N ASN A 41 17.30 -4.00 -4.07
CA ASN A 41 16.60 -4.37 -2.83
C ASN A 41 15.09 -4.59 -2.98
N ALA A 42 14.48 -4.27 -4.14
CA ALA A 42 13.03 -4.26 -4.31
C ALA A 42 12.36 -5.56 -3.86
N ARG A 43 12.89 -6.72 -4.27
CA ARG A 43 12.34 -8.03 -3.88
C ARG A 43 12.32 -8.22 -2.36
N SER A 44 13.40 -7.85 -1.68
CA SER A 44 13.50 -7.99 -0.22
C SER A 44 12.57 -7.04 0.52
N GLN A 45 12.46 -5.79 0.05
CA GLN A 45 11.58 -4.78 0.65
C GLN A 45 10.11 -5.12 0.45
N ILE A 46 9.71 -5.62 -0.72
CA ILE A 46 8.33 -6.05 -0.98
C ILE A 46 7.96 -7.23 -0.10
N ARG A 47 8.84 -8.22 0.06
CA ARG A 47 8.60 -9.36 0.95
C ARG A 47 8.46 -8.93 2.40
N SER A 48 9.35 -8.06 2.86
CA SER A 48 9.30 -7.49 4.20
C SER A 48 7.98 -6.74 4.44
N GLY A 49 7.62 -5.83 3.52
CA GLY A 49 6.39 -5.06 3.62
C GLY A 49 5.12 -5.92 3.59
N LEU A 50 5.11 -6.98 2.78
CA LEU A 50 4.01 -7.97 2.79
C LEU A 50 3.86 -8.65 4.14
N SER A 51 4.97 -9.10 4.74
CA SER A 51 4.95 -9.73 6.07
C SER A 51 4.45 -8.76 7.14
N GLN A 52 4.91 -7.51 7.11
CA GLN A 52 4.46 -6.46 8.03
C GLN A 52 2.96 -6.17 7.88
N LEU A 53 2.45 -6.03 6.66
CA LEU A 53 1.02 -5.81 6.43
C LEU A 53 0.15 -6.93 7.01
N TYR A 54 0.59 -8.19 6.89
CA TYR A 54 -0.11 -9.32 7.51
C TYR A 54 -0.05 -9.29 9.03
N GLU A 55 1.11 -8.96 9.60
CA GLU A 55 1.27 -8.80 11.04
C GLU A 55 0.39 -7.67 11.59
N TYR A 56 0.39 -6.52 10.93
CA TYR A 56 -0.38 -5.34 11.37
C TYR A 56 -1.87 -5.59 11.35
N ARG A 57 -2.38 -6.31 10.34
CA ARG A 57 -3.79 -6.72 10.29
C ARG A 57 -4.20 -7.47 11.56
N TYR A 58 -3.34 -8.35 12.04
CA TYR A 58 -3.56 -9.12 13.27
C TYR A 58 -3.40 -8.25 14.52
N LEU A 59 -2.31 -7.49 14.62
CA LEU A 59 -2.02 -6.64 15.79
C LEU A 59 -3.06 -5.54 16.01
N GLN A 60 -3.62 -4.99 14.94
CA GLN A 60 -4.66 -3.97 15.01
C GLN A 60 -6.07 -4.56 15.22
N ASN A 61 -6.20 -5.89 15.15
CA ASN A 61 -7.48 -6.61 15.20
C ASN A 61 -8.49 -6.12 14.15
N ILE A 62 -8.03 -5.94 12.90
CA ILE A 62 -8.84 -5.48 11.76
C ILE A 62 -8.76 -6.51 10.63
N PRO A 63 -9.40 -7.68 10.77
CA PRO A 63 -9.23 -8.81 9.84
C PRO A 63 -9.63 -8.48 8.40
N ASP A 64 -10.58 -7.57 8.22
CA ASP A 64 -11.11 -7.17 6.92
C ASP A 64 -10.41 -5.94 6.32
N ALA A 65 -9.29 -5.50 6.91
CA ALA A 65 -8.54 -4.37 6.37
C ALA A 65 -7.99 -4.67 4.97
N ILE A 66 -8.20 -3.72 4.06
CA ILE A 66 -7.55 -3.71 2.75
C ILE A 66 -6.07 -3.35 2.98
N LEU A 67 -5.19 -4.23 2.54
CA LEU A 67 -3.74 -4.03 2.70
C LEU A 67 -3.18 -3.37 1.45
N VAL A 68 -2.34 -2.37 1.67
CA VAL A 68 -1.79 -1.55 0.59
C VAL A 68 -0.29 -1.42 0.78
N LEU A 69 0.49 -1.95 -0.15
CA LEU A 69 1.92 -1.71 -0.23
C LEU A 69 2.16 -0.50 -1.14
N VAL A 70 2.91 0.47 -0.66
CA VAL A 70 3.26 1.68 -1.43
C VAL A 70 4.76 1.69 -1.68
N VAL A 71 5.16 1.86 -2.93
CA VAL A 71 6.57 1.95 -3.34
C VAL A 71 6.86 3.28 -4.04
N GLU A 72 8.10 3.78 -3.94
CA GLU A 72 8.49 5.10 -4.48
C GLU A 72 8.88 5.09 -5.96
N ILE A 73 9.28 3.93 -6.49
CA ILE A 73 9.62 3.71 -7.89
C ILE A 73 8.83 2.52 -8.47
N PRO A 74 8.70 2.39 -9.81
CA PRO A 74 8.13 1.20 -10.42
C PRO A 74 8.93 -0.05 -10.05
N LEU A 75 8.25 -1.20 -10.07
CA LEU A 75 8.94 -2.47 -9.93
C LEU A 75 10.00 -2.64 -11.03
N PRO A 76 11.21 -3.14 -10.69
CA PRO A 76 12.16 -3.62 -11.68
C PRO A 76 11.56 -4.65 -12.62
N ASN A 77 12.02 -4.66 -13.88
CA ASN A 77 11.50 -5.53 -14.93
C ASN A 77 11.59 -7.03 -14.58
N ASP A 78 12.65 -7.44 -13.88
CA ASP A 78 12.90 -8.84 -13.49
C ASP A 78 11.97 -9.33 -12.34
N ILE A 79 11.23 -8.43 -11.70
CA ILE A 79 10.27 -8.76 -10.64
C ILE A 79 8.84 -8.26 -10.90
N GLN A 80 8.51 -7.90 -12.15
CA GLN A 80 7.16 -7.43 -12.51
C GLN A 80 6.05 -8.42 -12.12
N TRP A 81 6.35 -9.72 -12.11
CA TRP A 81 5.45 -10.78 -11.64
C TRP A 81 4.95 -10.56 -10.20
N MET A 82 5.71 -9.83 -9.37
CA MET A 82 5.32 -9.54 -7.99
C MET A 82 4.07 -8.68 -7.91
N SER A 83 3.76 -7.86 -8.94
CA SER A 83 2.51 -7.09 -8.98
C SER A 83 1.29 -8.02 -9.00
N GLU A 84 1.28 -9.02 -9.87
CA GLU A 84 0.21 -10.01 -9.99
C GLU A 84 0.13 -10.88 -8.72
N TYR A 85 1.28 -11.35 -8.22
CA TYR A 85 1.36 -12.09 -6.96
C TYR A 85 0.77 -11.30 -5.79
N LEU A 86 1.06 -10.00 -5.67
CA LEU A 86 0.51 -9.16 -4.61
C LEU A 86 -1.00 -8.96 -4.79
N GLU A 87 -1.44 -8.51 -5.96
CA GLU A 87 -2.84 -8.09 -6.16
C GLU A 87 -3.81 -9.27 -6.30
N LYS A 88 -3.42 -10.35 -6.97
CA LYS A 88 -4.29 -11.49 -7.30
C LYS A 88 -4.20 -12.59 -6.26
N ASP A 89 -3.00 -13.06 -5.95
CA ASP A 89 -2.82 -14.19 -5.03
C ASP A 89 -2.94 -13.75 -3.57
N ARG A 90 -2.29 -12.64 -3.22
CA ARG A 90 -2.17 -12.17 -1.84
C ARG A 90 -3.22 -11.16 -1.43
N ARG A 91 -3.99 -10.63 -2.38
CA ARG A 91 -5.02 -9.60 -2.18
C ARG A 91 -4.48 -8.37 -1.44
N VAL A 92 -3.28 -7.93 -1.85
CA VAL A 92 -2.59 -6.74 -1.35
C VAL A 92 -2.49 -5.78 -2.52
N ARG A 93 -3.00 -4.56 -2.36
CA ARG A 93 -2.95 -3.52 -3.40
C ARG A 93 -1.55 -2.94 -3.49
N LEU A 94 -1.08 -2.69 -4.71
CA LEU A 94 0.22 -2.05 -4.94
C LEU A 94 0.00 -0.64 -5.49
N LEU A 95 0.56 0.34 -4.80
CA LEU A 95 0.63 1.72 -5.27
C LEU A 95 2.07 2.09 -5.57
N TRP A 96 2.28 2.81 -6.67
CA TRP A 96 3.52 3.51 -6.93
C TRP A 96 3.29 5.02 -6.74
N ASP A 97 3.95 5.59 -5.73
CA ASP A 97 3.92 7.01 -5.37
C ASP A 97 5.28 7.64 -5.68
N GLY A 98 5.43 8.16 -6.90
CA GLY A 98 6.71 8.69 -7.38
C GLY A 98 6.52 9.72 -8.49
N ASN A 99 7.53 10.58 -8.69
CA ASN A 99 7.50 11.64 -9.71
C ASN A 99 6.28 12.58 -9.63
N ASN A 100 5.78 12.87 -8.41
CA ASN A 100 4.54 13.63 -8.17
C ASN A 100 3.27 12.98 -8.76
N GLU A 101 3.33 11.70 -9.14
CA GLU A 101 2.24 10.94 -9.72
C GLU A 101 1.94 9.69 -8.88
N LEU A 102 0.69 9.24 -8.94
CA LEU A 102 0.22 8.04 -8.27
C LEU A 102 -0.26 7.06 -9.32
N PHE A 103 0.36 5.89 -9.34
CA PHE A 103 0.04 4.81 -10.27
C PHE A 103 -0.41 3.58 -9.52
N ALA A 104 -1.37 2.87 -10.11
CA ALA A 104 -1.81 1.57 -9.65
C ALA A 104 -2.50 0.82 -10.80
N SER A 105 -2.82 -0.45 -10.59
CA SER A 105 -3.64 -1.19 -11.54
C SER A 105 -5.05 -0.58 -11.66
N GLN A 106 -5.74 -0.83 -12.78
CA GLN A 106 -7.12 -0.38 -12.98
C GLN A 106 -8.10 -0.96 -11.95
N GLU A 107 -7.79 -2.12 -11.36
CA GLU A 107 -8.57 -2.66 -10.26
C GLU A 107 -8.35 -1.84 -8.99
N THR A 108 -7.09 -1.62 -8.62
CA THR A 108 -6.72 -0.82 -7.45
C THR A 108 -7.24 0.62 -7.54
N ILE A 109 -7.17 1.26 -8.71
CA ILE A 109 -7.75 2.59 -8.94
C ILE A 109 -9.26 2.60 -8.71
N ARG A 110 -9.99 1.59 -9.22
CA ARG A 110 -11.45 1.51 -9.04
C ARG A 110 -11.86 1.35 -7.57
N GLU A 111 -11.14 0.51 -6.83
CA GLU A 111 -11.39 0.29 -5.41
C GLU A 111 -11.01 1.51 -4.56
N MET A 112 -9.91 2.17 -4.91
CA MET A 112 -9.32 3.27 -4.16
C MET A 112 -9.46 4.62 -4.87
N GLN A 113 -10.55 4.82 -5.61
CA GLN A 113 -10.76 6.02 -6.44
C GLN A 113 -10.63 7.34 -5.66
N PHE A 114 -10.86 7.31 -4.35
CA PHE A 114 -10.70 8.45 -3.46
C PHE A 114 -9.27 9.00 -3.38
N LEU A 115 -8.25 8.24 -3.81
CA LEU A 115 -6.88 8.73 -3.91
C LEU A 115 -6.62 9.57 -5.17
N TRP A 116 -7.49 9.50 -6.19
CA TRP A 116 -7.35 10.24 -7.46
C TRP A 116 -8.36 11.39 -7.62
N GLY A 117 -9.21 11.62 -6.62
CA GLY A 117 -10.13 12.76 -6.57
C GLY A 117 -9.48 14.08 -6.20
#